data_AF-A0A2K6SMC6-F1
#
_entry.id   AF-A0A2K6SMC6-F1
#
_cell.length_a   1.000
_cell.length_b   1.000
_cell.length_c   1.000
_cell.angle_alpha   90.00
_cell.angle_beta   90.00
_cell.angle_gamma   90.00
#
_symmetry.space_group_name_H-M   'P 1'
#
loop_
_entity.id
_entity.type
_entity.pdbx_description
1 polymer ?
#
loop_
_entity_poly.entity_id
_entity_poly.type
_entity_poly.pdbx_seq_one_letter_code
_entity_poly.pdbx_strand_id
1 'polypeptide(L)'
;MSGYTPDEKLRQQQLRALRRQWLKDQELSPREPVLPPEAKWPMDRFWDKFLANKSPWRNMTKPYAIVQSKPRIFPGDTIVETGEVIPPMKEFPDQHH
;
A
#
# COMPACT_ATOMS: atom_id res chain seq x y z
N MET A 1 -37.97 -26.76 -29.43
CA MET A 1 -37.60 -25.50 -28.75
C MET A 1 -37.34 -24.46 -29.83
N SER A 2 -38.35 -23.63 -30.13
CA SER A 2 -38.25 -22.62 -31.19
C SER A 2 -37.26 -21.54 -30.74
N GLY A 3 -36.17 -21.39 -31.49
CA GLY A 3 -35.24 -20.28 -31.29
C GLY A 3 -35.80 -18.96 -31.83
N TYR A 4 -35.09 -17.87 -31.54
CA TYR A 4 -35.42 -16.51 -31.99
C TYR A 4 -35.72 -16.43 -33.49
N THR A 5 -36.74 -15.67 -33.86
CA THR A 5 -37.07 -15.35 -35.25
C THR A 5 -35.98 -14.47 -35.89
N PRO A 6 -35.86 -14.41 -37.23
CA PRO A 6 -34.84 -13.60 -37.90
C PRO A 6 -34.90 -12.11 -37.50
N ASP A 7 -36.11 -11.57 -37.35
CA ASP A 7 -36.35 -10.18 -36.94
C ASP A 7 -35.97 -9.93 -35.48
N GLU A 8 -36.26 -10.88 -34.59
CA GLU A 8 -35.82 -10.81 -33.20
C GLU A 8 -34.31 -10.84 -33.08
N LYS A 9 -33.63 -11.63 -33.92
CA LYS A 9 -32.15 -11.66 -33.98
C LYS A 9 -31.59 -10.33 -34.46
N LEU A 10 -32.18 -9.73 -35.49
CA LEU A 10 -31.77 -8.42 -36.00
C LEU A 10 -31.95 -7.34 -34.93
N ARG A 11 -33.11 -7.33 -34.25
CA ARG A 11 -33.39 -6.41 -33.14
C ARG A 11 -32.43 -6.61 -31.97
N GLN A 12 -32.15 -7.85 -31.60
CA GLN A 12 -31.17 -8.19 -30.55
C GLN A 12 -29.76 -7.68 -30.93
N GLN A 13 -29.36 -7.83 -32.19
CA GLN A 13 -28.07 -7.33 -32.67
C GLN A 13 -27.99 -5.80 -32.59
N GLN A 14 -29.05 -5.10 -33.02
CA GLN A 14 -29.13 -3.64 -32.93
C GLN A 14 -29.05 -3.15 -31.48
N LEU A 15 -29.80 -3.77 -30.56
CA LEU A 15 -29.76 -3.43 -29.14
C LEU A 15 -28.40 -3.72 -28.50
N ARG A 16 -27.74 -4.82 -28.89
CA ARG A 16 -26.38 -5.14 -28.43
C ARG A 16 -25.36 -4.11 -28.90
N ALA A 17 -25.48 -3.63 -30.13
CA ALA A 17 -24.60 -2.59 -30.68
C ALA A 17 -24.74 -1.29 -29.87
N LEU A 18 -25.98 -0.82 -29.68
CA LEU A 18 -26.28 0.36 -28.87
C LEU A 18 -25.79 0.20 -27.43
N ARG A 19 -26.00 -0.98 -26.82
CA ARG A 19 -25.57 -1.25 -25.45
C ARG A 19 -24.06 -1.20 -25.29
N ARG A 20 -23.30 -1.74 -26.24
CA ARG A 20 -21.83 -1.71 -26.21
C ARG A 20 -21.29 -0.29 -26.33
N GLN A 21 -21.89 0.53 -27.21
CA GLN A 21 -21.50 1.92 -27.36
C GLN A 21 -21.83 2.72 -26.10
N TRP A 22 -23.03 2.56 -25.56
CA TRP A 22 -23.41 3.18 -24.29
C TRP A 22 -22.47 2.82 -23.14
N LEU A 23 -22.09 1.54 -23.00
CA LEU A 23 -21.17 1.10 -21.96
C LEU A 23 -19.77 1.69 -22.14
N LYS A 24 -19.31 1.85 -23.39
CA LYS A 24 -18.04 2.50 -23.71
C LYS A 24 -18.07 3.99 -23.36
N ASP A 25 -19.20 4.66 -23.60
CA ASP A 25 -19.38 6.07 -23.26
C ASP A 25 -19.50 6.31 -21.74
N GLN A 26 -19.72 5.25 -20.94
CA GLN A 26 -19.67 5.30 -19.48
C GLN A 26 -18.24 5.11 -18.92
N GLU A 27 -17.27 4.73 -19.74
CA GLU A 27 -15.87 4.71 -19.31
C GLU A 27 -15.39 6.15 -19.17
N LEU A 28 -15.38 6.64 -17.93
CA LEU A 28 -14.91 7.99 -17.62
C LEU A 28 -13.43 8.12 -18.02
N SER A 29 -13.10 9.19 -18.76
CA SER A 29 -11.70 9.55 -18.99
C SER A 29 -11.03 9.80 -17.63
N PRO A 30 -9.71 9.53 -17.47
CA PRO A 30 -8.97 9.85 -16.25
C PRO A 30 -9.04 11.33 -15.83
N ARG A 31 -9.56 12.20 -16.72
CA ARG A 31 -9.87 13.59 -16.44
C ARG A 31 -11.18 13.68 -15.67
N GLU A 32 -11.10 13.43 -14.38
CA GLU A 32 -12.12 13.88 -13.45
C GLU A 32 -12.21 15.42 -13.51
N PRO A 33 -13.42 16.01 -13.50
CA PRO A 33 -13.56 17.42 -13.17
C PRO A 33 -13.26 17.58 -11.68
N VAL A 34 -11.97 17.62 -11.34
CA VAL A 34 -11.52 17.87 -9.98
C VAL A 34 -11.82 19.33 -9.68
N LEU A 35 -12.54 19.58 -8.58
CA LEU A 35 -12.66 20.94 -8.05
C LEU A 35 -11.25 21.54 -7.91
N PRO A 36 -11.06 22.84 -8.20
CA PRO A 36 -9.76 23.44 -7.99
C PRO A 36 -9.31 23.13 -6.56
N PRO A 37 -8.08 22.64 -6.36
CA PRO A 37 -7.59 22.32 -5.04
C PRO A 37 -7.72 23.55 -4.14
N GLU A 38 -8.12 23.33 -2.89
CA GLU A 38 -8.26 24.41 -1.92
C GLU A 38 -6.98 25.26 -1.88
N ALA A 39 -7.16 26.58 -1.92
CA ALA A 39 -6.06 27.52 -1.97
C ALA A 39 -5.28 27.48 -0.66
N LYS A 40 -4.22 26.66 -0.62
CA LYS A 40 -3.25 26.69 0.47
C LYS A 40 -2.56 28.06 0.51
N TRP A 41 -2.31 28.56 1.72
CA TRP A 41 -1.56 29.79 1.90
C TRP A 41 -0.19 29.70 1.22
N PRO A 42 0.36 30.81 0.67
CA PRO A 42 1.68 30.79 0.04
C PRO A 42 2.79 30.17 0.91
N MET A 43 2.69 30.32 2.23
CA MET A 43 3.64 29.73 3.18
C MET A 43 3.55 28.19 3.23
N ASP A 44 2.35 27.63 3.21
CA ASP A 44 2.18 26.16 3.22
C ASP A 44 2.68 25.56 1.92
N ARG A 45 2.39 26.22 0.78
CA ARG A 45 2.92 25.81 -0.53
C ARG A 45 4.45 25.88 -0.57
N PHE A 46 5.04 26.84 0.12
CA PHE A 46 6.48 26.94 0.26
C PHE A 46 7.04 25.76 1.07
N TRP A 47 6.51 25.48 2.26
CA TRP A 47 6.97 24.36 3.08
C TRP A 47 6.76 22.99 2.41
N ASP A 48 5.63 22.78 1.75
CA ASP A 48 5.34 21.57 0.96
C ASP A 48 6.44 21.36 -0.10
N LYS A 49 6.77 22.40 -0.87
CA LYS A 49 7.83 22.33 -1.89
C LYS A 49 9.22 22.20 -1.28
N PHE A 50 9.46 22.87 -0.15
CA PHE A 50 10.73 22.84 0.55
C PHE A 50 11.05 21.44 1.09
N LEU A 51 10.04 20.74 1.64
CA LEU A 51 10.16 19.39 2.22
C LEU A 51 9.95 18.26 1.21
N ALA A 52 9.33 18.52 0.04
CA ALA A 52 9.15 17.52 -1.01
C ALA A 52 10.47 16.86 -1.45
N ASN A 53 11.55 17.64 -1.48
CA ASN A 53 12.89 17.12 -1.67
C ASN A 53 13.41 16.59 -0.33
N LYS A 54 13.48 15.26 -0.20
CA LYS A 54 13.89 14.54 1.02
C LYS A 54 15.38 14.67 1.34
N SER A 55 15.90 15.89 1.44
CA SER A 55 17.27 16.14 1.84
C SER A 55 17.41 15.95 3.36
N PRO A 56 18.48 15.27 3.86
CA PRO A 56 18.66 14.99 5.29
C PRO A 56 18.79 16.20 6.23
N TRP A 57 19.04 17.40 5.71
CA TRP A 57 19.05 18.63 6.52
C TRP A 57 17.67 19.32 6.56
N ARG A 58 16.80 19.00 5.60
CA ARG A 58 15.43 19.52 5.50
C ARG A 58 14.47 18.67 6.32
N ASN A 59 14.59 17.35 6.16
CA ASN A 59 13.96 16.40 7.03
C ASN A 59 14.96 16.16 8.16
N MET A 60 14.67 16.57 9.38
CA MET A 60 15.54 16.42 10.55
C MET A 60 15.74 14.94 10.97
N THR A 61 15.95 14.05 10.01
CA THR A 61 16.25 12.64 10.18
C THR A 61 17.71 12.52 10.60
N LYS A 62 17.98 12.69 11.89
CA LYS A 62 19.31 12.49 12.44
C LYS A 62 19.54 10.99 12.61
N PRO A 63 20.60 10.39 12.03
CA PRO A 63 20.98 9.03 12.39
C PRO A 63 21.25 9.00 13.89
N TYR A 64 20.81 7.93 14.57
CA TYR A 64 20.92 7.79 16.03
C TYR A 64 20.13 8.83 16.84
N ALA A 65 19.11 9.48 16.27
CA ALA A 65 18.21 10.35 17.05
C ALA A 65 17.55 9.59 18.22
N ILE A 66 17.22 8.33 17.98
CA ILE A 66 16.67 7.39 18.96
C ILE A 66 17.58 6.17 18.93
N VAL A 67 18.25 5.90 20.05
CA VAL A 67 19.05 4.68 20.24
C VAL A 67 18.40 3.88 21.35
N GLN A 68 18.05 2.63 21.05
CA GLN A 68 17.55 1.69 22.03
C GLN A 68 18.67 0.71 22.41
N SER A 69 18.68 0.27 23.67
CA SER A 69 19.57 -0.84 24.05
C SER A 69 19.12 -2.11 23.36
N LYS A 70 20.08 -2.95 22.96
CA LYS A 70 19.78 -4.27 22.43
C LYS A 70 18.93 -5.05 23.45
N PRO A 71 17.89 -5.79 23.02
CA PRO A 71 17.10 -6.60 23.94
C PRO A 71 17.97 -7.64 24.64
N ARG A 72 17.58 -8.03 25.86
CA ARG A 72 18.19 -9.19 26.51
C ARG A 72 17.75 -10.45 25.77
N ILE A 73 18.68 -11.38 25.68
CA ILE A 73 18.56 -12.58 24.87
C ILE A 73 18.93 -13.77 25.77
N PHE A 74 18.08 -14.79 25.78
CA PHE A 74 18.21 -15.97 26.63
C PHE A 74 18.31 -17.27 25.82
N PRO A 75 18.88 -18.33 26.40
CA PRO A 75 18.88 -19.67 25.81
C PRO A 75 17.45 -20.11 25.45
N GLY A 76 17.24 -20.54 24.21
CA GLY A 76 15.93 -20.91 23.65
C GLY A 76 15.17 -19.78 22.92
N ASP A 77 15.60 -18.52 23.03
CA ASP A 77 15.00 -17.43 22.24
C ASP A 77 15.25 -17.63 20.74
N THR A 78 14.33 -17.16 19.90
CA THR A 78 14.47 -17.19 18.43
C THR A 78 14.64 -15.78 17.89
N ILE A 79 15.69 -15.55 17.12
CA ILE A 79 15.93 -14.28 16.43
C ILE A 79 15.00 -14.21 15.23
N VAL A 80 14.08 -13.24 15.18
CA VAL A 80 13.07 -13.16 14.11
C VAL A 80 13.69 -12.84 12.75
N GLU A 81 14.77 -12.07 12.73
CA GLU A 81 15.45 -11.65 11.51
C GLU A 81 16.26 -12.78 10.84
N THR A 82 16.81 -13.70 11.63
CA THR A 82 17.67 -14.80 11.13
C THR A 82 17.03 -16.18 11.23
N GLY A 83 16.00 -16.34 12.06
CA GLY A 83 15.39 -17.63 12.39
C GLY A 83 16.26 -18.54 13.28
N GLU A 84 17.39 -18.03 13.79
CA GLU A 84 18.30 -18.81 14.63
C GLU A 84 17.75 -18.93 16.07
N VAL A 85 17.73 -20.16 16.58
CA VAL A 85 17.36 -20.47 17.96
C VAL A 85 18.62 -20.51 18.82
N ILE A 86 18.57 -19.86 19.98
CA ILE A 86 19.75 -19.69 20.82
C ILE A 86 20.01 -20.98 21.59
N PRO A 87 21.26 -21.49 21.56
CA PRO A 87 21.58 -22.75 22.20
C PRO A 87 21.21 -22.76 23.68
N PRO A 88 20.68 -23.88 24.20
CA PRO A 88 20.42 -24.05 25.63
C PRO A 88 21.72 -23.93 26.43
N MET A 89 21.61 -23.48 27.68
CA MET A 89 22.75 -23.44 28.59
C MET A 89 23.22 -24.87 28.89
N LYS A 90 24.54 -25.05 29.06
CA LYS A 90 25.12 -26.34 29.45
C LYS A 90 24.51 -26.81 30.78
N GLU A 91 24.10 -28.06 30.86
CA GLU A 91 23.55 -28.66 32.07
C GLU A 91 24.58 -28.56 33.20
N PHE A 92 24.18 -27.94 34.31
CA PHE A 92 24.98 -27.94 35.54
C PHE A 92 24.56 -29.16 36.38
N PRO A 93 25.51 -29.91 36.95
CA PRO A 93 25.16 -31.00 37.87
C PRO A 93 24.41 -30.42 39.07
N ASP A 94 23.15 -30.80 39.22
CA ASP A 94 22.28 -30.37 40.30
C ASP A 94 22.84 -30.91 41.63
N GLN A 95 23.21 -30.03 42.55
CA GLN A 95 23.70 -30.38 43.88
C GLN A 95 22.67 -30.05 44.98
N HIS A 96 21.37 -30.08 44.65
CA HIS A 96 20.32 -30.05 45.65
C HIS A 96 20.01 -31.47 46.18
N HIS A 97 20.74 -31.84 47.24
CA HIS A 97 20.38 -32.90 48.18
C HIS A 97 19.95 -32.30 49.52
#